data_AF-A0A178IQP2-F1
#
_entry.id   AF-A0A178IQP2-F1
#
_cell.length_a   1.000
_cell.length_b   1.000
_cell.length_c   1.000
_cell.angle_alpha   90.00
_cell.angle_beta   90.00
_cell.angle_gamma   90.00
#
_symmetry.space_group_name_H-M   'P 1'
#
loop_
_entity.id
_entity.type
_entity.pdbx_description
1 polymer ?
#
loop_
_entity_poly.entity_id
_entity_poly.type
_entity_poly.pdbx_seq_one_letter_code
_entity_poly.pdbx_strand_id
1 'polypeptide(L)'
;MNNKNKTNLQNTPARESAGDAAFFTDPIDPKAEARAMAAEAITHVLLWISEDGTLEQRGLRASVVLRQVRPDLIGGMTLEEIGGLAGCTRQTIHKLVDDFRQSMGLASWCGPNGSRNCSR
;
A
#
# COMPACT_ATOMS: atom_id res chain seq x y z
N MET A 1 -62.43 -9.99 46.30
CA MET A 1 -62.06 -8.61 45.94
C MET A 1 -61.18 -8.02 47.04
N ASN A 2 -59.87 -7.88 46.79
CA ASN A 2 -59.13 -6.61 46.85
C ASN A 2 -57.61 -6.84 46.86
N ASN A 3 -57.01 -6.33 45.79
CA ASN A 3 -55.61 -6.45 45.40
C ASN A 3 -54.66 -5.74 46.38
N LYS A 4 -53.56 -6.43 46.71
CA LYS A 4 -52.38 -5.80 47.30
C LYS A 4 -51.41 -5.40 46.18
N ASN A 5 -51.37 -4.11 45.91
CA ASN A 5 -50.45 -3.48 44.97
C ASN A 5 -49.08 -3.39 45.65
N LYS A 6 -48.06 -4.10 45.15
CA LYS A 6 -46.67 -3.90 45.57
C LYS A 6 -45.76 -3.79 44.33
N THR A 7 -45.39 -2.55 44.06
CA THR A 7 -44.10 -2.09 43.54
C THR A 7 -43.54 -2.82 42.31
N ASN A 8 -43.85 -2.26 41.14
CA ASN A 8 -43.08 -2.41 39.91
C ASN A 8 -41.70 -1.76 40.15
N LEU A 9 -40.71 -2.59 40.47
CA LEU A 9 -39.31 -2.23 40.30
C LEU A 9 -39.05 -2.26 38.81
N GLN A 10 -38.88 -1.06 38.23
CA GLN A 10 -38.36 -0.89 36.89
C GLN A 10 -37.04 -1.66 36.77
N ASN A 11 -37.10 -2.81 36.10
CA ASN A 11 -35.93 -3.42 35.48
C ASN A 11 -35.45 -2.43 34.43
N THR A 12 -34.60 -1.49 34.88
CA THR A 12 -33.75 -0.71 34.01
C THR A 12 -32.85 -1.75 33.34
N PRO A 13 -32.90 -1.95 32.01
CA PRO A 13 -31.88 -2.76 31.37
C PRO A 13 -30.57 -2.05 31.71
N ALA A 14 -29.69 -2.76 32.42
CA ALA A 14 -28.32 -2.36 32.56
C ALA A 14 -27.87 -1.93 31.17
N ARG A 15 -27.39 -0.69 31.03
CA ARG A 15 -26.73 -0.23 29.81
C ARG A 15 -25.73 -1.32 29.45
N GLU A 16 -26.06 -2.13 28.43
CA GLU A 16 -25.05 -2.88 27.71
C GLU A 16 -24.07 -1.81 27.23
N SER A 17 -22.94 -1.77 27.91
CA SER A 17 -21.84 -0.91 27.53
C SER A 17 -21.40 -1.40 26.16
N ALA A 18 -21.90 -0.75 25.12
CA ALA A 18 -21.47 -0.98 23.75
C ALA A 18 -19.94 -0.76 23.57
N GLY A 19 -19.25 -0.27 24.61
CA GLY A 19 -17.80 -0.15 24.68
C GLY A 19 -17.06 -1.43 25.07
N ASP A 20 -17.66 -2.36 25.83
CA ASP A 20 -16.93 -3.54 26.30
C ASP A 20 -16.81 -4.61 25.22
N ALA A 21 -17.86 -4.79 24.40
CA ALA A 21 -17.84 -5.78 23.32
C ALA A 21 -16.83 -5.44 22.20
N ALA A 22 -16.53 -4.15 22.01
CA ALA A 22 -15.52 -3.70 21.03
C ALA A 22 -14.09 -3.86 21.56
N PHE A 23 -13.89 -3.82 22.88
CA PHE A 23 -12.58 -3.91 23.53
C PHE A 23 -12.00 -5.33 23.56
N PHE A 24 -12.86 -6.36 23.57
CA PHE A 24 -12.47 -7.78 23.53
C PHE A 24 -12.57 -8.37 22.11
N THR A 25 -12.31 -7.58 21.07
CA THR A 25 -12.16 -8.16 19.73
C THR A 25 -10.93 -9.07 19.71
N ASP A 26 -11.08 -10.27 19.15
CA ASP A 26 -9.98 -11.21 19.00
C ASP A 26 -8.80 -10.51 18.30
N PRO A 27 -7.56 -10.67 18.80
CA PRO A 27 -6.41 -10.06 18.18
C PRO A 27 -6.33 -10.51 16.71
N ILE A 28 -6.26 -9.55 15.81
CA ILE A 28 -6.08 -9.80 14.38
C ILE A 28 -4.83 -10.66 14.22
N ASP A 29 -4.95 -11.80 13.53
CA ASP A 29 -3.80 -12.65 13.22
C ASP A 29 -2.76 -11.82 12.46
N PRO A 30 -1.56 -11.58 13.01
CA PRO A 30 -0.54 -10.76 12.35
C PRO A 30 -0.16 -11.29 10.96
N LYS A 31 -0.29 -12.60 10.73
CA LYS A 31 -0.04 -13.19 9.41
C LYS A 31 -1.14 -12.84 8.41
N ALA A 32 -2.39 -12.81 8.85
CA ALA A 32 -3.51 -12.41 8.01
C ALA A 32 -3.39 -10.93 7.64
N GLU A 33 -3.04 -10.08 8.61
CA GLU A 33 -2.78 -8.65 8.37
C GLU A 33 -1.62 -8.43 7.39
N ALA A 34 -0.49 -9.11 7.61
CA ALA A 34 0.66 -9.02 6.70
C ALA A 34 0.32 -9.46 5.26
N ARG A 35 -0.51 -10.50 5.10
CA ARG A 35 -0.97 -10.96 3.78
C ARG A 35 -1.90 -9.95 3.12
N ALA A 36 -2.80 -9.33 3.89
CA ALA A 36 -3.69 -8.29 3.37
C ALA A 36 -2.89 -7.09 2.86
N MET A 37 -1.93 -6.60 3.65
CA MET A 37 -1.03 -5.51 3.24
C MET A 37 -0.20 -5.88 2.01
N ALA A 38 0.33 -7.10 1.95
CA ALA A 38 1.09 -7.58 0.80
C ALA A 38 0.22 -7.67 -0.46
N ALA A 39 -1.02 -8.15 -0.34
CA ALA A 39 -1.97 -8.23 -1.44
C ALA A 39 -2.30 -6.83 -1.97
N GLU A 40 -2.57 -5.87 -1.09
CA GLU A 40 -2.82 -4.48 -1.46
C GLU A 40 -1.63 -3.86 -2.20
N ALA A 41 -0.41 -4.05 -1.68
CA ALA A 41 0.80 -3.56 -2.32
C ALA A 41 1.02 -4.18 -3.72
N ILE A 42 0.82 -5.50 -3.85
CA ILE A 42 0.91 -6.19 -5.14
C ILE A 42 -0.16 -5.67 -6.11
N THR A 43 -1.38 -5.46 -5.65
CA THR A 43 -2.47 -4.91 -6.47
C THR A 43 -2.11 -3.52 -7.00
N HIS A 44 -1.63 -2.60 -6.15
CA HIS A 44 -1.20 -1.27 -6.60
C HIS A 44 -0.06 -1.35 -7.61
N VAL A 45 0.94 -2.21 -7.38
CA VAL A 45 2.04 -2.43 -8.34
C VAL A 45 1.52 -2.93 -9.68
N LEU A 46 0.63 -3.92 -9.69
CA LEU A 46 0.08 -4.48 -10.93
C LEU A 46 -0.78 -3.45 -11.68
N LEU A 47 -1.56 -2.65 -10.96
CA LEU A 47 -2.33 -1.55 -11.56
C LEU A 47 -1.39 -0.54 -12.21
N TRP A 48 -0.34 -0.09 -11.50
CA TRP A 48 0.64 0.85 -12.04
C TRP A 48 1.37 0.29 -13.27
N ILE A 49 1.74 -1.00 -13.27
CA ILE A 49 2.33 -1.64 -14.45
C ILE A 49 1.35 -1.60 -15.63
N SER A 50 0.05 -1.78 -15.37
CA SER A 50 -0.98 -1.92 -16.40
C SER A 50 -1.42 -0.62 -17.08
N GLU A 51 -1.06 0.56 -16.55
CA GLU A 51 -1.55 1.84 -17.08
C GLU A 51 -1.07 2.13 -18.52
N ASP A 52 0.00 1.46 -18.99
CA ASP A 52 0.49 1.65 -20.35
C ASP A 52 -0.24 0.75 -21.37
N GLY A 53 -0.37 1.25 -22.60
CA GLY A 53 -1.15 0.61 -23.67
C GLY A 53 -0.41 -0.51 -24.40
N THR A 54 0.91 -0.60 -24.27
CA THR A 54 1.73 -1.58 -25.02
C THR A 54 2.38 -2.60 -24.09
N LEU A 55 2.60 -3.83 -24.59
CA LEU A 55 3.23 -4.89 -23.81
C LEU A 55 4.68 -4.53 -23.44
N GLU A 56 5.38 -3.87 -24.35
CA GLU A 56 6.76 -3.42 -24.20
C GLU A 56 6.88 -2.43 -23.04
N GLN A 57 5.98 -1.44 -22.97
CA GLN A 57 5.99 -0.47 -21.88
C GLN A 57 5.55 -1.08 -20.54
N ARG A 58 4.62 -2.03 -20.55
CA ARG A 58 4.29 -2.82 -19.34
C ARG A 58 5.51 -3.61 -18.86
N GLY A 59 6.26 -4.22 -19.78
CA GLY A 59 7.52 -4.92 -19.48
C GLY A 59 8.59 -3.97 -18.91
N LEU A 60 8.70 -2.76 -19.45
CA LEU A 60 9.60 -1.72 -18.92
C LEU A 60 9.21 -1.34 -17.49
N ARG A 61 7.92 -1.06 -17.24
CA ARG A 61 7.40 -0.77 -15.90
C ARG A 61 7.66 -1.91 -14.92
N ALA A 62 7.40 -3.16 -15.32
CA ALA A 62 7.69 -4.33 -14.49
C ALA A 62 9.20 -4.44 -14.15
N SER A 63 10.07 -4.15 -15.12
CA SER A 63 11.53 -4.15 -14.92
C SER A 63 11.97 -3.05 -13.96
N VAL A 64 11.35 -1.87 -14.02
CA VAL A 64 11.56 -0.78 -13.05
C VAL A 64 11.17 -1.21 -11.64
N VAL A 65 10.00 -1.84 -11.48
CA VAL A 65 9.54 -2.36 -10.18
C VAL A 65 10.57 -3.34 -9.61
N LEU A 66 10.96 -4.35 -10.39
CA LEU A 66 11.96 -5.35 -9.98
C LEU A 66 13.27 -4.70 -9.58
N ARG A 67 13.73 -3.69 -10.32
CA ARG A 67 14.95 -2.93 -10.01
C ARG A 67 14.86 -2.19 -8.67
N GLN A 68 13.68 -1.72 -8.28
CA GLN A 68 13.48 -1.00 -7.02
C GLN A 68 13.33 -1.95 -5.83
N VAL A 69 12.65 -3.09 -5.99
CA VAL A 69 12.37 -4.01 -4.87
C VAL A 69 13.42 -5.10 -4.68
N ARG A 70 13.95 -5.67 -5.77
CA ARG A 70 14.88 -6.80 -5.77
C ARG A 70 15.76 -6.78 -7.03
N PRO A 71 16.80 -5.91 -7.07
CA PRO A 71 17.70 -5.81 -8.24
C PRO A 71 18.39 -7.12 -8.60
N ASP A 72 18.57 -8.04 -7.64
CA ASP A 72 19.17 -9.35 -7.89
C ASP A 72 18.37 -10.20 -8.90
N LEU A 73 17.04 -10.03 -8.96
CA LEU A 73 16.17 -10.80 -9.86
C LEU A 73 16.37 -10.45 -11.34
N ILE A 74 17.02 -9.33 -11.61
CA ILE A 74 17.35 -8.85 -12.95
C ILE A 74 18.88 -8.77 -13.15
N GLY A 75 19.64 -9.53 -12.35
CA GLY A 75 21.10 -9.59 -12.48
C GLY A 75 21.82 -8.29 -12.10
N GLY A 76 21.19 -7.41 -11.30
CA GLY A 76 21.80 -6.16 -10.86
C GLY A 76 21.86 -5.06 -11.92
N MET A 77 21.14 -5.19 -13.04
CA MET A 77 21.11 -4.19 -14.10
C MET A 77 20.84 -2.77 -13.57
N THR A 78 21.53 -1.79 -14.15
CA THR A 78 21.34 -0.37 -13.88
C THR A 78 20.08 0.16 -14.57
N LEU A 79 19.59 1.33 -14.13
CA LEU A 79 18.43 1.97 -14.77
C LEU A 79 18.76 2.35 -16.22
N GLU A 80 19.99 2.78 -16.48
CA GLU A 80 20.48 3.13 -17.80
C GLU A 80 20.50 1.92 -18.75
N GLU A 81 20.90 0.74 -18.28
CA GLU A 81 20.88 -0.50 -19.08
C GLU A 81 19.43 -0.93 -19.39
N ILE A 82 18.54 -0.89 -18.40
CA ILE A 82 17.12 -1.19 -18.59
C ILE A 82 16.49 -0.22 -19.60
N GLY A 83 16.75 1.08 -19.45
CA GLY A 83 16.28 2.11 -20.37
C GLY A 83 16.84 1.91 -21.78
N GLY A 84 18.11 1.56 -21.91
CA GLY A 84 18.77 1.27 -23.18
C GLY A 84 18.12 0.10 -23.92
N LEU A 85 17.81 -1.00 -23.23
CA LEU A 85 17.12 -2.16 -23.81
C LEU A 85 15.70 -1.81 -24.32
N ALA A 86 15.03 -0.86 -23.68
CA ALA A 86 13.71 -0.37 -24.08
C ALA A 86 13.74 0.83 -25.05
N GLY A 87 14.93 1.24 -25.53
CA GLY A 87 15.08 2.40 -26.42
C GLY A 87 14.73 3.75 -25.75
N CYS A 88 14.75 3.80 -24.42
CA CYS A 88 14.43 4.98 -23.64
C CYS A 88 15.68 5.81 -23.32
N THR A 89 15.51 7.13 -23.26
CA THR A 89 16.58 8.01 -22.78
C THR A 89 16.79 7.87 -21.27
N ARG A 90 17.97 8.25 -20.79
CA ARG A 90 18.27 8.32 -19.36
C ARG A 90 17.24 9.18 -18.60
N GLN A 91 16.84 10.32 -19.15
CA GLN A 91 15.85 11.19 -18.50
C GLN A 91 14.49 10.51 -18.38
N THR A 92 14.06 9.80 -19.42
CA THR A 92 12.79 9.07 -19.44
C THR A 92 12.74 7.98 -18.37
N ILE A 93 13.79 7.16 -18.26
CA ILE A 93 13.80 6.05 -17.29
C ILE A 93 13.87 6.54 -15.84
N HIS A 94 14.63 7.61 -15.58
CA HIS A 94 14.68 8.22 -14.24
C HIS A 94 13.33 8.86 -13.86
N LYS A 95 12.69 9.56 -14.80
CA LYS A 95 11.33 10.07 -14.58
C LYS A 95 10.34 8.94 -14.28
N LEU A 96 10.40 7.83 -15.01
CA LEU A 96 9.52 6.70 -14.79
C LEU A 96 9.71 6.08 -13.39
N VAL A 97 10.95 6.04 -12.89
CA VAL A 97 11.24 5.61 -11.51
C VAL A 97 10.65 6.57 -10.49
N ASP A 98 10.78 7.89 -10.71
CA ASP A 98 10.18 8.89 -9.82
C ASP A 98 8.66 8.79 -9.82
N ASP A 99 8.04 8.60 -10.98
CA ASP A 99 6.59 8.40 -11.12
C ASP A 99 6.13 7.13 -10.37
N PHE A 100 6.87 6.02 -10.47
CA PHE A 100 6.62 4.81 -9.68
C PHE A 100 6.69 5.09 -8.18
N ARG A 101 7.74 5.77 -7.71
CA ARG A 101 7.93 6.07 -6.28
C ARG A 101 6.80 6.93 -5.75
N GLN A 102 6.41 7.97 -6.49
CA GLN A 102 5.28 8.82 -6.13
C GLN A 102 3.97 8.03 -6.07
N SER A 103 3.71 7.15 -7.04
CA SER A 103 2.51 6.30 -7.06
C SER A 103 2.47 5.34 -5.87
N MET A 104 3.61 4.89 -5.37
CA MET A 104 3.72 4.01 -4.20
C MET A 104 3.83 4.75 -2.86
N GLY A 105 3.74 6.09 -2.86
CA GLY A 105 3.92 6.90 -1.64
C GLY A 105 5.35 6.89 -1.08
N LEU A 106 6.34 6.53 -1.90
CA LEU A 106 7.74 6.52 -1.53
C LEU A 106 8.36 7.91 -1.78
N ALA A 107 9.19 8.38 -0.85
CA ALA A 107 9.92 9.63 -1.03
C ALA A 107 10.72 9.61 -2.35
N SER A 108 10.64 10.68 -3.13
CA SER A 108 11.50 10.87 -4.30
C SER A 108 12.96 10.83 -3.87
N TRP A 109 13.82 10.23 -4.69
CA TRP A 109 15.22 10.06 -4.34
C TRP A 109 15.92 11.43 -4.41
N CYS A 110 16.16 12.04 -3.25
CA CYS A 110 16.94 13.28 -3.16
C CYS A 110 18.42 12.89 -3.22
N GLY A 111 18.97 12.81 -4.43
CA GLY A 111 20.41 12.65 -4.62
C GLY A 111 21.19 13.85 -4.06
N PRO A 112 22.52 13.73 -3.85
CA PRO A 112 23.32 14.76 -3.18
C PRO A 112 23.37 16.13 -3.87
N ASN A 113 22.81 16.29 -5.07
CA ASN A 113 22.81 17.53 -5.86
C ASN A 113 21.43 17.92 -6.42
N GLY A 114 20.32 17.62 -5.74
CA GLY A 114 18.98 17.89 -6.29
C GLY A 114 17.94 18.32 -5.27
N SER A 115 17.93 19.61 -4.95
CA SER A 115 16.80 20.28 -4.29
C SER A 115 15.49 20.01 -5.04
N ARG A 116 14.51 19.42 -4.34
CA ARG A 116 13.11 19.88 -4.34
C ARG A 116 12.30 19.12 -3.28
N ASN A 117 12.00 19.86 -2.20
CA ASN A 117 10.91 19.69 -1.25
C ASN A 117 10.55 18.26 -0.81
N CYS A 118 11.26 17.78 0.21
CA CYS A 118 10.72 16.80 1.15
C CYS A 118 9.80 17.55 2.13
N SER A 119 8.50 17.62 1.83
CA SER A 119 7.50 18.04 2.82
C SER A 119 6.99 16.82 3.58
N ARG A 120 7.01 16.94 4.91
CA ARG A 120 6.49 16.02 5.92
C ARG A 120 5.04 15.64 5.73
#